data_AF-A0A4V1SVN8-F1
#
_entry.id   AF-A0A4V1SVN8-F1
#
_cell.length_a   1.000
_cell.length_b   1.000
_cell.length_c   1.000
_cell.angle_alpha   90.00
_cell.angle_beta   90.00
_cell.angle_gamma   90.00
#
_symmetry.space_group_name_H-M   'P 1'
#
loop_
_entity.id
_entity.type
_entity.pdbx_description
1 polymer ?
#
loop_
_entity_poly.entity_id
_entity_poly.type
_entity_poly.pdbx_seq_one_letter_code
_entity_poly.pdbx_strand_id
1 'polypeptide(L)'
;MNGLYQYVTALPPFLANAADSGTYYRVVVATTAANLANNCSYKDQNTTMIRAITCGVILQGNFIQFKGSIAGRKSTLNFSVTGEQNLKHYQVEKSSDGINFSIAGSIDAQNIARAHYIFVDPAEINGRVFYRLKMVQLDGLFKYSNIIELNSTMAFEVLHIQNPFADKIVADVNIPEAGPVSATLYNDKGQTVKIQSIPAARGLNKLQMPDAGSLPTGIYFISVSYKNQVYRTRLVKQ
;
A
#
# COMPACT_ATOMS: atom_id res chain seq x y z
N MET A 1 -45.54 -47.14 -43.06
CA MET A 1 -45.43 -45.68 -43.22
C MET A 1 -44.15 -45.24 -42.53
N ASN A 2 -43.05 -45.16 -43.28
CA ASN A 2 -41.69 -45.02 -42.74
C ASN A 2 -41.30 -43.54 -42.68
N GLY A 3 -41.90 -42.81 -41.74
CA GLY A 3 -41.49 -41.44 -41.43
C GLY A 3 -40.46 -41.43 -40.30
N LEU A 4 -39.18 -41.33 -40.64
CA LEU A 4 -38.16 -40.91 -39.68
C LEU A 4 -38.35 -39.41 -39.43
N TYR A 5 -39.28 -39.06 -38.54
CA TYR A 5 -39.47 -37.67 -38.13
C TYR A 5 -38.35 -37.28 -37.17
N GLN A 6 -37.40 -36.47 -37.66
CA GLN A 6 -36.42 -35.80 -36.82
C GLN A 6 -37.06 -34.54 -36.22
N TYR A 7 -37.43 -34.59 -34.95
CA TYR A 7 -37.88 -33.41 -34.22
C TYR A 7 -36.64 -32.66 -33.69
N VAL A 8 -36.20 -31.65 -34.44
CA VAL A 8 -35.21 -30.68 -33.96
C VAL A 8 -35.97 -29.59 -33.20
N THR A 9 -35.96 -29.65 -31.87
CA THR A 9 -36.41 -28.52 -31.04
C THR A 9 -35.19 -27.72 -30.62
N ALA A 10 -35.25 -26.39 -30.81
CA ALA A 10 -34.41 -25.51 -30.02
C ALA A 10 -35.00 -25.57 -28.60
N LEU A 11 -34.41 -26.36 -27.70
CA LEU A 11 -34.56 -26.11 -26.26
C LEU A 11 -34.32 -24.62 -26.06
N PRO A 12 -35.15 -23.87 -25.29
CA PRO A 12 -34.95 -22.43 -25.19
C PRO A 12 -33.49 -22.21 -24.83
N PRO A 13 -32.72 -21.51 -25.68
CA PRO A 13 -31.30 -21.33 -25.42
C PRO A 13 -31.21 -20.59 -24.09
N PHE A 14 -30.77 -21.30 -23.05
CA PHE A 14 -30.43 -20.65 -21.80
C PHE A 14 -28.96 -20.24 -21.90
N LEU A 15 -28.66 -19.03 -21.46
CA LEU A 15 -27.30 -18.56 -21.38
C LEU A 15 -26.63 -19.25 -20.19
N ALA A 16 -25.83 -20.28 -20.48
CA ALA A 16 -25.00 -20.91 -19.47
C ALA A 16 -23.96 -19.91 -18.94
N ASN A 17 -23.82 -19.83 -17.62
CA ASN A 17 -22.81 -19.03 -16.94
C ASN A 17 -21.70 -19.92 -16.35
N ALA A 18 -20.70 -19.33 -15.70
CA ALA A 18 -19.57 -20.08 -15.15
C ALA A 18 -20.00 -21.15 -14.12
N ALA A 19 -21.08 -20.92 -13.37
CA ALA A 19 -21.60 -21.87 -12.39
C ALA A 19 -22.24 -23.11 -13.03
N ASP A 20 -22.64 -23.06 -14.30
CA ASP A 20 -23.19 -24.19 -15.04
C ASP A 20 -22.09 -25.15 -15.55
N SER A 21 -20.82 -24.73 -15.52
CA SER A 21 -19.68 -25.53 -15.99
C SER A 21 -19.46 -26.77 -15.12
N GLY A 22 -19.43 -27.96 -15.74
CA GLY A 22 -19.36 -29.24 -15.03
C GLY A 22 -20.73 -29.79 -14.63
N THR A 23 -21.82 -29.07 -14.91
CA THR A 23 -23.18 -29.59 -14.76
C THR A 23 -23.51 -30.50 -15.94
N TYR A 24 -24.13 -31.64 -15.63
CA TYR A 24 -24.60 -32.60 -16.62
C TYR A 24 -26.06 -32.33 -16.96
N TYR A 25 -26.35 -32.23 -18.25
CA TYR A 25 -27.70 -32.06 -18.76
C TYR A 25 -28.13 -33.32 -19.52
N ARG A 26 -29.44 -33.61 -19.50
CA ARG A 26 -30.07 -34.65 -20.31
C ARG A 26 -31.37 -34.13 -20.90
N VAL A 27 -31.78 -34.70 -22.02
CA VAL A 27 -33.06 -34.36 -22.66
C VAL A 27 -34.18 -35.19 -22.03
N VAL A 28 -35.26 -34.50 -21.64
CA VAL A 28 -36.51 -35.12 -21.19
C VAL A 28 -37.65 -34.57 -22.04
N VAL A 29 -38.43 -35.44 -22.67
CA VAL A 29 -39.55 -35.06 -23.54
C VAL A 29 -40.83 -35.70 -23.03
N ALA A 30 -41.92 -34.94 -23.05
CA ALA A 30 -43.25 -35.42 -22.69
C ALA A 30 -44.32 -34.69 -23.51
N THR A 31 -45.51 -35.27 -23.61
CA THR A 31 -46.64 -34.71 -24.36
C THR A 31 -47.35 -33.55 -23.65
N THR A 32 -47.14 -33.40 -22.34
CA THR A 32 -47.64 -32.28 -21.52
C THR A 32 -46.62 -31.93 -20.44
N ALA A 33 -46.70 -30.72 -19.86
CA ALA A 33 -45.82 -30.32 -18.77
C ALA A 33 -45.96 -31.21 -17.52
N ALA A 34 -47.18 -31.65 -17.20
CA ALA A 34 -47.44 -32.56 -16.07
C ALA A 34 -46.75 -33.92 -16.25
N ASN A 35 -46.61 -34.39 -17.50
CA ASN A 35 -45.96 -35.67 -17.80
C ASN A 35 -44.43 -35.64 -17.65
N LEU A 36 -43.79 -34.45 -17.57
CA LEU A 36 -42.35 -34.35 -17.32
C LEU A 36 -41.94 -34.85 -15.93
N ALA A 37 -42.85 -34.80 -14.96
CA ALA A 37 -42.60 -35.16 -13.56
C ALA A 37 -42.91 -36.62 -13.23
N ASN A 38 -43.44 -37.41 -14.17
CA ASN A 38 -43.88 -38.78 -13.94
C ASN A 38 -43.31 -39.76 -15.00
N ASN A 39 -43.83 -41.00 -14.98
CA ASN A 39 -43.37 -42.09 -15.84
C ASN A 39 -43.81 -41.98 -17.30
N CYS A 40 -44.60 -40.97 -17.67
CA CYS A 40 -45.01 -40.68 -19.04
C CYS A 40 -44.00 -39.80 -19.80
N SER A 41 -42.82 -39.55 -19.22
CA SER A 41 -41.71 -38.85 -19.87
C SER A 41 -40.71 -39.82 -20.50
N TYR A 42 -40.22 -39.49 -21.69
CA TYR A 42 -39.04 -40.10 -22.26
C TYR A 42 -37.80 -39.37 -21.76
N LYS A 43 -36.80 -40.11 -21.26
CA LYS A 43 -35.51 -39.58 -20.80
C LYS A 43 -34.42 -40.18 -21.67
N ASP A 44 -33.66 -39.34 -22.36
CA ASP A 44 -32.43 -39.83 -23.00
C ASP A 44 -31.49 -40.38 -21.90
N GLN A 45 -30.85 -41.52 -22.19
CA GLN A 45 -29.88 -42.12 -21.27
C GLN A 45 -28.52 -41.44 -21.36
N ASN A 46 -28.29 -40.64 -22.42
CA ASN A 46 -27.07 -39.86 -22.55
C ASN A 46 -27.14 -38.57 -21.74
N THR A 47 -26.07 -38.29 -21.01
CA THR A 47 -25.83 -37.00 -20.38
C THR A 47 -24.73 -36.26 -21.13
N THR A 48 -24.89 -34.96 -21.31
CA THR A 48 -23.86 -34.08 -21.86
C THR A 48 -23.38 -33.17 -20.75
N MET A 49 -22.08 -33.25 -20.43
CA MET A 49 -21.45 -32.27 -19.55
C MET A 49 -21.19 -31.00 -20.35
N ILE A 50 -21.75 -29.88 -19.91
CA ILE A 50 -21.44 -28.59 -20.52
C ILE A 50 -20.17 -28.06 -19.86
N ARG A 51 -19.16 -27.75 -20.68
CA ARG A 51 -17.99 -26.97 -20.26
C ARG A 51 -18.23 -25.52 -20.64
N ALA A 52 -18.95 -24.80 -19.79
CA ALA A 52 -19.11 -23.35 -19.93
C ALA A 52 -17.78 -22.71 -19.53
N ILE A 53 -16.92 -22.44 -20.52
CA ILE A 53 -15.75 -21.59 -20.33
C ILE A 53 -16.26 -20.17 -20.52
N THR A 54 -16.46 -19.45 -19.42
CA THR A 54 -16.48 -18.01 -19.53
C THR A 54 -15.07 -17.61 -19.95
N CYS A 55 -14.90 -17.15 -21.19
CA CYS A 55 -13.76 -16.33 -21.54
C CYS A 55 -13.92 -15.06 -20.70
N GLY A 56 -13.47 -15.11 -19.44
CA GLY A 56 -13.57 -14.00 -18.52
C GLY A 56 -13.07 -12.77 -19.26
N VAL A 57 -13.94 -11.80 -19.46
CA VAL A 57 -13.58 -10.57 -20.18
C VAL A 57 -12.48 -9.95 -19.34
N ILE A 58 -11.24 -10.10 -19.79
CA ILE A 58 -10.12 -9.46 -19.14
C ILE A 58 -10.31 -7.96 -19.35
N LEU A 59 -10.22 -7.22 -18.25
CA LEU A 59 -10.28 -5.78 -18.27
C LEU A 59 -9.28 -5.25 -19.31
N GLN A 60 -9.79 -4.58 -20.35
CA GLN A 60 -8.98 -4.16 -21.51
C GLN A 60 -7.91 -3.13 -21.13
N GLY A 61 -8.13 -2.39 -20.03
CA GLY A 61 -7.18 -1.42 -19.50
C GLY A 61 -5.88 -2.05 -19.01
N ASN A 62 -4.77 -1.35 -19.25
CA ASN A 62 -3.44 -1.76 -18.82
C ASN A 62 -2.70 -0.63 -18.10
N PHE A 63 -1.99 -0.97 -17.03
CA PHE A 63 -1.02 -0.09 -16.40
C PHE A 63 0.27 -0.12 -17.22
N ILE A 64 0.70 1.04 -17.70
CA ILE A 64 2.00 1.19 -18.36
C ILE A 64 3.08 1.39 -17.29
N GLN A 65 2.78 2.22 -16.30
CA GLN A 65 3.70 2.56 -15.24
C GLN A 65 2.95 2.91 -13.97
N PHE A 66 3.52 2.50 -12.84
CA PHE A 66 3.13 2.94 -11.52
C PHE A 66 4.40 3.17 -10.70
N LYS A 67 4.60 4.42 -10.27
CA LYS A 67 5.76 4.88 -9.50
C LYS A 67 5.30 5.74 -8.33
N GLY A 68 6.14 5.81 -7.31
CA GLY A 68 5.92 6.68 -6.16
C GLY A 68 7.20 7.40 -5.78
N SER A 69 7.03 8.54 -5.12
CA SER A 69 8.11 9.35 -4.56
C SER A 69 7.65 9.98 -3.26
N ILE A 70 8.57 10.26 -2.35
CA ILE A 70 8.27 10.97 -1.11
C ILE A 70 8.68 12.43 -1.29
N ALA A 71 7.72 13.34 -1.13
CA ALA A 71 7.97 14.77 -1.08
C ALA A 71 7.65 15.28 0.34
N GLY A 72 8.69 15.68 1.08
CA GLY A 72 8.57 15.99 2.50
C GLY A 72 8.16 14.77 3.31
N ARG A 73 6.88 14.69 3.70
CA ARG A 73 6.28 13.56 4.42
C ARG A 73 5.06 12.97 3.73
N LYS A 74 4.79 13.35 2.47
CA LYS A 74 3.66 12.82 1.72
C LYS A 74 4.14 11.93 0.58
N SER A 75 3.40 10.86 0.37
CA SER A 75 3.59 9.97 -0.76
C SER A 75 2.92 10.57 -1.98
N THR A 76 3.68 10.82 -3.04
CA THR A 76 3.15 11.20 -4.35
C THR A 76 3.27 10.01 -5.27
N LEU A 77 2.13 9.54 -5.78
CA LEU A 77 2.02 8.41 -6.68
C LEU A 77 1.74 8.93 -8.09
N ASN A 78 2.46 8.42 -9.06
CA ASN A 78 2.34 8.76 -10.47
C ASN A 78 2.10 7.49 -11.27
N PHE A 79 1.05 7.47 -12.07
CA PHE A 79 0.78 6.32 -12.93
C PHE A 79 0.27 6.73 -14.30
N SER A 80 0.51 5.85 -15.27
CA SER A 80 0.01 5.98 -16.63
C SER A 80 -0.59 4.67 -17.09
N VAL A 81 -1.64 4.80 -17.89
CA VAL A 81 -2.53 3.72 -18.31
C VAL A 81 -2.86 3.86 -19.78
N THR A 82 -3.21 2.74 -20.40
CA THR A 82 -3.74 2.69 -21.77
C THR A 82 -5.04 1.93 -21.82
N GLY A 83 -5.89 2.31 -22.77
CA GLY A 83 -7.11 1.57 -23.09
C GLY A 83 -8.18 1.69 -22.01
N GLU A 84 -8.35 2.89 -21.44
CA GLU A 84 -9.50 3.13 -20.56
C GLU A 84 -10.78 3.09 -21.39
N GLN A 85 -11.61 2.09 -21.14
CA GLN A 85 -12.94 1.98 -21.74
C GLN A 85 -13.93 1.54 -20.65
N ASN A 86 -15.01 2.31 -20.48
CA ASN A 86 -16.04 2.09 -19.48
C ASN A 86 -15.48 1.93 -18.06
N LEU A 87 -14.38 2.62 -17.78
CA LEU A 87 -13.74 2.61 -16.49
C LEU A 87 -14.46 3.59 -15.56
N LYS A 88 -14.78 3.13 -14.35
CA LYS A 88 -15.45 3.96 -13.35
C LYS A 88 -14.41 4.84 -12.65
N HIS A 89 -13.46 4.22 -11.97
CA HIS A 89 -12.43 4.90 -11.19
C HIS A 89 -11.25 3.99 -10.89
N TYR A 90 -10.17 4.59 -10.42
CA TYR A 90 -9.05 3.92 -9.77
C TYR A 90 -9.20 4.06 -8.26
N GLN A 91 -9.02 2.96 -7.53
CA GLN A 91 -8.82 3.01 -6.08
C GLN A 91 -7.32 2.92 -5.80
N VAL A 92 -6.83 3.88 -5.02
CA VAL A 92 -5.50 3.83 -4.45
C VAL A 92 -5.60 3.07 -3.15
N GLU A 93 -4.89 1.96 -3.04
CA GLU A 93 -4.86 1.15 -1.82
C GLU A 93 -3.47 1.23 -1.19
N LYS A 94 -3.43 1.30 0.14
CA LYS A 94 -2.21 1.39 0.96
C LYS A 94 -2.14 0.30 2.02
N SER A 95 -0.92 -0.12 2.35
CA SER A 95 -0.64 -1.15 3.33
C SER A 95 0.65 -0.84 4.11
N SER A 96 0.71 -1.22 5.38
CA SER A 96 1.92 -1.16 6.21
C SER A 96 2.74 -2.45 6.20
N ASP A 97 2.16 -3.56 5.73
CA ASP A 97 2.78 -4.90 5.73
C ASP A 97 2.96 -5.51 4.33
N GLY A 98 2.41 -4.86 3.30
CA GLY A 98 2.43 -5.34 1.91
C GLY A 98 1.43 -6.46 1.62
N ILE A 99 0.58 -6.82 2.59
CA ILE A 99 -0.38 -7.93 2.53
C ILE A 99 -1.80 -7.41 2.69
N ASN A 100 -2.06 -6.68 3.78
CA ASN A 100 -3.37 -6.13 4.12
C ASN A 100 -3.48 -4.69 3.59
N PHE A 101 -4.30 -4.51 2.55
CA PHE A 101 -4.50 -3.23 1.89
C PHE A 101 -5.82 -2.58 2.30
N SER A 102 -5.77 -1.27 2.52
CA SER A 102 -6.92 -0.41 2.83
C SER A 102 -6.99 0.74 1.81
N ILE A 103 -8.18 1.31 1.60
CA ILE A 103 -8.36 2.39 0.63
C ILE A 103 -7.72 3.68 1.17
N ALA A 104 -6.81 4.27 0.38
CA ALA A 104 -6.20 5.57 0.63
C ALA A 104 -6.96 6.71 -0.07
N GLY A 105 -7.57 6.42 -1.22
CA GLY A 105 -8.34 7.38 -2.01
C GLY A 105 -8.84 6.78 -3.32
N SER A 106 -9.55 7.60 -4.09
CA SER A 106 -10.04 7.24 -5.43
C SER A 106 -9.78 8.37 -6.42
N ILE A 107 -9.61 8.02 -7.70
CA ILE A 107 -9.43 8.95 -8.80
C ILE A 107 -10.37 8.53 -9.93
N ASP A 108 -11.22 9.45 -10.38
CA ASP A 108 -12.12 9.18 -11.50
C ASP A 108 -11.34 8.97 -12.79
N ALA A 109 -11.80 8.02 -13.60
CA ALA A 109 -11.17 7.71 -14.88
C ALA A 109 -11.55 8.75 -15.95
N GLN A 110 -10.58 9.19 -16.73
CA GLN A 110 -10.77 10.09 -17.87
C GLN A 110 -11.41 9.39 -19.07
N ASN A 111 -11.31 8.06 -19.15
CA ASN A 111 -11.82 7.22 -20.23
C ASN A 111 -11.24 7.58 -21.61
N ILE A 112 -9.92 7.81 -21.66
CA ILE A 112 -9.18 8.10 -22.89
C ILE A 112 -8.15 7.02 -23.22
N ALA A 113 -7.68 7.01 -24.47
CA ALA A 113 -6.77 5.97 -24.97
C ALA A 113 -5.46 5.86 -24.16
N ARG A 114 -4.93 6.99 -23.68
CA ARG A 114 -3.77 7.07 -22.78
C ARG A 114 -4.00 8.18 -21.77
N ALA A 115 -3.90 7.85 -20.50
CA ALA A 115 -4.08 8.82 -19.42
C ALA A 115 -2.89 8.77 -18.44
N HIS A 116 -2.67 9.89 -17.78
CA HIS A 116 -1.68 10.05 -16.72
C HIS A 116 -2.36 10.69 -15.51
N TYR A 117 -2.03 10.17 -14.33
CA TYR A 117 -2.62 10.59 -13.07
C TYR A 117 -1.56 10.77 -12.01
N ILE A 118 -1.85 11.70 -11.09
CA ILE A 118 -1.06 11.99 -9.91
C ILE A 118 -1.99 11.90 -8.70
N PHE A 119 -1.56 11.17 -7.69
CA PHE A 119 -2.24 11.08 -6.40
C PHE A 119 -1.28 11.45 -5.28
N VAL A 120 -1.69 12.36 -4.40
CA VAL A 120 -0.93 12.69 -3.19
C VAL A 120 -1.70 12.10 -2.01
N ASP A 121 -1.10 11.12 -1.32
CA ASP A 121 -1.70 10.59 -0.10
C ASP A 121 -1.72 11.70 0.97
N PRO A 122 -2.90 12.08 1.50
CA PRO A 122 -2.97 13.11 2.53
C PRO A 122 -2.29 12.68 3.83
N ALA A 123 -2.18 11.37 4.09
CA ALA A 123 -1.52 10.83 5.28
C ALA A 123 0.01 10.97 5.19
N GLU A 124 0.62 11.30 6.32
CA GLU A 124 2.08 11.32 6.41
C GLU A 124 2.66 9.90 6.42
N ILE A 125 3.76 9.70 5.71
CA ILE A 125 4.50 8.43 5.71
C ILE A 125 5.48 8.37 6.89
N ASN A 126 5.35 7.33 7.72
CA ASN A 126 6.25 7.02 8.82
C ASN A 126 6.83 5.61 8.64
N GLY A 127 8.05 5.52 8.12
CA GLY A 127 8.70 4.24 7.84
C GLY A 127 8.31 3.71 6.45
N ARG A 128 8.01 2.41 6.37
CA ARG A 128 7.64 1.76 5.10
C ARG A 128 6.13 1.79 4.87
N VAL A 129 5.74 2.00 3.63
CA VAL A 129 4.36 1.89 3.16
C VAL A 129 4.36 1.28 1.77
N PHE A 130 3.36 0.47 1.49
CA PHE A 130 3.15 -0.16 0.20
C PHE A 130 1.90 0.41 -0.44
N TYR A 131 1.95 0.65 -1.75
CA TYR A 131 0.81 1.08 -2.53
C TYR A 131 0.54 0.14 -3.69
N ARG A 132 -0.74 0.00 -4.04
CA ARG A 132 -1.20 -0.59 -5.30
C ARG A 132 -2.41 0.18 -5.80
N LEU A 133 -2.66 0.08 -7.10
CA LEU A 133 -3.85 0.63 -7.74
C LEU A 133 -4.81 -0.51 -8.07
N LYS A 134 -6.10 -0.25 -7.86
CA LYS A 134 -7.19 -1.10 -8.34
C LYS A 134 -7.99 -0.32 -9.36
N MET A 135 -7.88 -0.74 -10.62
CA MET A 135 -8.70 -0.24 -11.72
C MET A 135 -10.08 -0.90 -11.63
N VAL A 136 -11.18 -0.14 -11.62
CA VAL A 136 -12.56 -0.67 -11.45
C VAL A 136 -13.45 -0.22 -12.61
N GLN A 137 -14.08 -1.17 -13.30
CA GLN A 137 -15.07 -0.92 -14.35
C GLN A 137 -16.49 -0.73 -13.81
N LEU A 138 -17.38 -0.24 -14.67
CA LEU A 138 -18.80 -0.06 -14.38
C LEU A 138 -19.53 -1.37 -14.05
N ASP A 139 -19.10 -2.49 -14.61
CA ASP A 139 -19.65 -3.84 -14.39
C ASP A 139 -19.06 -4.55 -13.15
N GLY A 140 -18.14 -3.91 -12.44
CA GLY A 140 -17.49 -4.45 -11.25
C GLY A 140 -16.22 -5.26 -11.53
N LEU A 141 -15.83 -5.46 -12.79
CA LEU A 141 -14.52 -6.03 -13.11
C LEU A 141 -13.40 -5.12 -12.61
N PHE A 142 -12.33 -5.74 -12.11
CA PHE A 142 -11.18 -4.99 -11.61
C PHE A 142 -9.86 -5.66 -11.93
N LYS A 143 -8.80 -4.83 -11.92
CA LYS A 143 -7.41 -5.26 -12.11
C LYS A 143 -6.50 -4.49 -11.19
N TYR A 144 -5.52 -5.19 -10.62
CA TYR A 144 -4.49 -4.57 -9.80
C TYR A 144 -3.24 -4.20 -10.60
N SER A 145 -2.56 -3.13 -10.19
CA SER A 145 -1.20 -2.84 -10.62
C SER A 145 -0.20 -3.74 -9.89
N ASN A 146 1.09 -3.61 -10.23
CA ASN A 146 2.16 -4.01 -9.33
C ASN A 146 2.09 -3.23 -8.00
N ILE A 147 2.70 -3.79 -6.96
CA ILE A 147 2.89 -3.10 -5.68
C ILE A 147 4.18 -2.29 -5.77
N ILE A 148 4.19 -1.08 -5.20
CA ILE A 148 5.39 -0.29 -4.97
C ILE A 148 5.59 -0.06 -3.48
N GLU A 149 6.85 -0.02 -3.05
CA GLU A 149 7.23 0.32 -1.68
C GLU A 149 7.81 1.74 -1.65
N LEU A 150 7.36 2.54 -0.68
CA LEU A 150 8.00 3.79 -0.32
C LEU A 150 8.50 3.68 1.12
N ASN A 151 9.72 4.17 1.35
CA ASN A 151 10.37 4.07 2.65
C ASN A 151 10.88 5.44 3.09
N SER A 152 10.31 5.96 4.19
CA SER A 152 10.74 7.19 4.86
C SER A 152 11.53 6.92 6.13
N THR A 153 11.97 5.68 6.39
CA THR A 153 12.70 5.32 7.62
C THR A 153 13.95 6.18 7.78
N MET A 154 14.11 6.74 8.97
CA MET A 154 15.26 7.57 9.34
C MET A 154 15.87 6.99 10.62
N ALA A 155 17.19 7.02 10.72
CA ALA A 155 17.92 6.57 11.92
C ALA A 155 18.19 7.75 12.86
N PHE A 156 18.39 7.46 14.15
CA PHE A 156 18.86 8.47 15.08
C PHE A 156 20.36 8.66 14.86
N GLU A 157 20.76 9.91 14.70
CA GLU A 157 22.13 10.26 14.34
C GLU A 157 22.44 11.67 14.84
N VAL A 158 23.61 11.83 15.46
CA VAL A 158 24.17 13.15 15.77
C VAL A 158 25.06 13.53 14.60
N LEU A 159 24.59 14.45 13.75
CA LEU A 159 25.26 14.84 12.51
C LEU A 159 26.46 15.75 12.77
N HIS A 160 26.24 16.75 13.64
CA HIS A 160 27.24 17.73 13.99
C HIS A 160 27.09 18.11 15.46
N ILE A 161 28.21 18.35 16.12
CA ILE A 161 28.24 18.91 17.47
C ILE A 161 29.37 19.93 17.55
N GLN A 162 29.04 21.10 18.07
CA GLN A 162 29.99 22.19 18.23
C GLN A 162 31.08 21.80 19.23
N ASN A 163 32.32 21.79 18.75
CA ASN A 163 33.50 21.48 19.55
C ASN A 163 34.72 22.22 18.93
N PRO A 164 35.41 23.11 19.67
CA PRO A 164 35.20 23.49 21.07
C PRO A 164 33.89 24.23 21.35
N PHE A 165 33.44 24.21 22.60
CA PHE A 165 32.26 24.96 23.06
C PHE A 165 32.65 26.03 24.09
N ALA A 166 31.83 27.09 24.21
CA ALA A 166 32.03 28.20 25.14
C ALA A 166 30.86 28.31 26.14
N ASP A 167 29.81 29.04 25.77
CA ASP A 167 28.66 29.32 26.65
C ASP A 167 27.57 28.24 26.62
N LYS A 168 27.50 27.49 25.52
CA LYS A 168 26.49 26.46 25.27
C LYS A 168 27.06 25.38 24.36
N ILE A 169 26.47 24.20 24.42
CA ILE A 169 26.74 23.09 23.50
C ILE A 169 25.59 23.01 22.51
N VAL A 170 25.90 23.02 21.21
CA VAL A 170 24.93 22.93 20.13
C VAL A 170 25.19 21.67 19.32
N ALA A 171 24.15 20.89 19.04
CA ALA A 171 24.24 19.70 18.21
C ALA A 171 23.07 19.63 17.22
N ASP A 172 23.36 19.24 15.98
CA ASP A 172 22.36 18.95 14.96
C ASP A 172 22.13 17.43 14.93
N VAL A 173 20.87 17.01 15.13
CA VAL A 173 20.50 15.62 15.40
C VAL A 173 19.28 15.21 14.57
N ASN A 174 19.39 14.07 13.90
CA ASN A 174 18.26 13.42 13.23
C ASN A 174 17.50 12.54 14.22
N ILE A 175 16.18 12.71 14.25
CA ILE A 175 15.28 12.05 15.20
C ILE A 175 14.23 11.21 14.42
N PRO A 176 14.28 9.87 14.47
CA PRO A 176 13.40 8.98 13.72
C PRO A 176 11.91 9.20 13.93
N GLU A 177 11.54 9.55 15.17
CA GLU A 177 10.17 9.72 15.64
C GLU A 177 10.17 10.75 16.77
N ALA A 178 9.14 11.59 16.86
CA ALA A 178 9.07 12.62 17.89
C ALA A 178 9.20 12.02 19.31
N GLY A 179 9.99 12.66 20.16
CA GLY A 179 10.25 12.18 21.51
C GLY A 179 11.36 12.96 22.21
N PRO A 180 11.53 12.76 23.52
CA PRO A 180 12.60 13.42 24.27
C PRO A 180 13.97 12.85 23.92
N VAL A 181 14.95 13.74 23.79
CA VAL A 181 16.38 13.41 23.69
C VAL A 181 17.04 13.83 24.99
N SER A 182 17.75 12.93 25.64
CA SER A 182 18.51 13.24 26.86
C SER A 182 19.97 13.48 26.51
N ALA A 183 20.46 14.68 26.83
CA ALA A 183 21.86 15.06 26.72
C ALA A 183 22.46 15.14 28.13
N THR A 184 23.50 14.34 28.38
CA THR A 184 24.24 14.32 29.65
C THR A 184 25.69 14.71 29.41
N LEU A 185 26.17 15.71 30.15
CA LEU A 185 27.55 16.16 30.12
C LEU A 185 28.28 15.63 31.36
N TYR A 186 29.47 15.09 31.14
CA TYR A 186 30.38 14.58 32.16
C TYR A 186 31.69 15.36 32.15
N ASN A 187 32.32 15.54 33.32
CA ASN A 187 33.68 16.06 33.41
C ASN A 187 34.72 14.95 33.11
N ASP A 188 36.00 15.31 33.16
CA ASP A 188 37.17 14.43 32.99
C ASP A 188 37.22 13.27 34.01
N LYS A 189 36.62 13.46 35.19
CA LYS A 189 36.47 12.43 36.24
C LYS A 189 35.25 11.53 36.06
N GLY A 190 34.47 11.71 34.99
CA GLY A 190 33.25 10.95 34.73
C GLY A 190 32.05 11.34 35.59
N GLN A 191 32.13 12.42 36.36
CA GLN A 191 31.01 12.93 37.15
C GLN A 191 30.05 13.68 36.25
N THR A 192 28.75 13.46 36.46
CA THR A 192 27.70 14.20 35.75
C THR A 192 27.73 15.68 36.14
N VAL A 193 27.91 16.54 35.14
CA VAL A 193 27.92 18.00 35.28
C VAL A 193 26.54 18.58 34.99
N LYS A 194 25.90 18.11 33.93
CA LYS A 194 24.58 18.60 33.52
C LYS A 194 23.80 17.49 32.81
N ILE A 195 22.50 17.41 33.08
CA ILE A 195 21.56 16.58 32.34
C ILE A 195 20.47 17.50 31.81
N GLN A 196 20.08 17.32 30.55
CA GLN A 196 18.96 18.02 29.95
C GLN A 196 18.14 17.07 29.09
N SER A 197 16.83 17.05 29.35
CA SER A 197 15.86 16.41 28.48
C SER A 197 15.27 17.44 27.53
N ILE A 198 15.39 17.21 26.23
CA ILE A 198 15.00 18.15 25.18
C ILE A 198 13.90 17.47 24.35
N PRO A 199 12.67 18.03 24.28
CA PRO A 199 11.67 17.53 23.36
C PRO A 199 12.14 17.75 21.93
N ALA A 200 12.12 16.70 21.11
CA ALA A 200 12.54 16.78 19.71
C ALA A 200 11.43 16.26 18.79
N ALA A 201 11.27 16.93 17.65
CA ALA A 201 10.35 16.49 16.60
C ALA A 201 11.01 15.43 15.73
N ARG A 202 10.24 14.70 14.93
CA ARG A 202 10.82 13.85 13.89
C ARG A 202 11.57 14.72 12.87
N GLY A 203 12.75 14.30 12.45
CA GLY A 203 13.58 15.00 11.45
C GLY A 203 14.83 15.63 12.06
N LEU A 204 15.35 16.65 11.37
CA LEU A 204 16.51 17.41 11.83
C LEU A 204 16.11 18.36 12.96
N ASN A 205 16.80 18.25 14.09
CA ASN A 205 16.61 19.09 15.26
C ASN A 205 17.93 19.75 15.65
N LYS A 206 17.85 20.97 16.18
CA LYS A 206 18.99 21.68 16.77
C LYS A 206 18.89 21.61 18.29
N LEU A 207 19.62 20.69 18.90
CA LEU A 207 19.70 20.57 20.36
C LEU A 207 20.62 21.65 20.92
N GLN A 208 20.20 22.28 22.01
CA GLN A 208 21.00 23.27 22.71
C GLN A 208 21.01 22.97 24.21
N MET A 209 22.22 22.82 24.75
CA MET A 209 22.47 22.78 26.18
C MET A 209 23.03 24.15 26.62
N PRO A 210 22.19 25.04 27.19
CA PRO A 210 22.62 26.36 27.63
C PRO A 210 23.45 26.28 28.93
N ASP A 211 23.85 27.44 29.47
CA ASP A 211 24.54 27.62 30.76
C ASP A 211 25.76 26.72 30.95
N ALA A 212 26.50 26.48 29.87
CA ALA A 212 27.79 25.82 29.93
C ALA A 212 28.93 26.82 30.19
N GLY A 213 28.66 28.13 30.10
CA GLY A 213 29.62 29.23 30.23
C GLY A 213 30.42 29.25 31.54
N SER A 214 29.80 28.92 32.66
CA SER A 214 30.45 28.90 34.00
C SER A 214 31.34 27.67 34.24
N LEU A 215 31.32 26.68 33.34
CA LEU A 215 32.16 25.49 33.48
C LEU A 215 33.65 25.86 33.34
N PRO A 216 34.56 25.27 34.12
CA PRO A 216 35.99 25.45 33.90
C PRO A 216 36.44 24.98 32.52
N THR A 217 37.46 25.64 31.95
CA THR A 217 38.11 25.18 30.72
C THR A 217 38.70 23.78 30.92
N GLY A 218 38.60 22.93 29.91
CA GLY A 218 39.03 21.54 30.03
C GLY A 218 38.30 20.57 29.12
N ILE A 219 38.48 19.28 29.40
CA ILE A 219 37.88 18.19 28.63
C ILE A 219 36.57 17.76 29.28
N TYR A 220 35.55 17.58 28.46
CA TYR A 220 34.25 17.05 28.86
C TYR A 220 33.85 15.91 27.92
N PHE A 221 32.89 15.10 28.35
CA PHE A 221 32.28 14.07 27.51
C PHE A 221 30.77 14.30 27.49
N ILE A 222 30.18 14.29 26.30
CA ILE A 222 28.72 14.37 26.15
C ILE A 222 28.17 13.02 25.71
N SER A 223 27.07 12.62 26.31
CA SER A 223 26.24 11.48 25.92
C SER A 223 24.88 12.00 25.49
N VAL A 224 24.56 11.85 24.20
CA VAL A 224 23.24 12.16 23.64
C VAL A 224 22.50 10.85 23.46
N SER A 225 21.33 10.71 24.05
CA SER A 225 20.56 9.47 24.07
C SER A 225 19.13 9.70 23.61
N TYR A 226 18.65 8.78 22.76
CA TYR A 226 17.29 8.76 22.24
C TYR A 226 16.78 7.32 22.25
N LYS A 227 15.73 7.06 23.05
CA LYS A 227 15.26 5.70 23.38
C LYS A 227 16.45 4.84 23.86
N ASN A 228 16.76 3.75 23.16
CA ASN A 228 17.86 2.83 23.50
C ASN A 228 19.16 3.15 22.75
N GLN A 229 19.19 4.21 21.94
CA GLN A 229 20.37 4.59 21.18
C GLN A 229 21.15 5.67 21.92
N VAL A 230 22.47 5.53 21.95
CA VAL A 230 23.36 6.43 22.68
C VAL A 230 24.54 6.80 21.79
N TYR A 231 24.78 8.10 21.64
CA TYR A 231 25.96 8.67 21.01
C TYR A 231 26.83 9.33 22.08
N ARG A 232 28.13 9.06 22.08
CA ARG A 232 29.09 9.66 23.02
C ARG A 232 30.26 10.27 22.29
N THR A 233 30.69 11.46 22.71
CA THR A 233 31.89 12.09 22.16
C THR A 233 32.59 12.98 23.18
N ARG A 234 33.88 13.24 22.93
CA ARG A 234 34.72 14.16 23.72
C ARG A 234 34.53 15.58 23.22
N LEU A 235 34.34 16.52 24.14
CA LEU A 235 34.27 17.95 23.89
C LEU A 235 35.41 18.68 24.60
N VAL A 236 35.82 19.82 24.06
CA VAL A 236 36.77 20.75 24.65
C VAL A 236 36.03 22.02 24.99
N LYS A 237 36.17 22.48 26.23
CA LYS A 237 35.72 23.80 26.64
C LYS A 237 36.87 24.80 26.52
N GLN A 238 36.60 25.93 25.86
CA GLN A 238 37.46 27.11 25.79
C GLN A 238 36.94 28.25 26.66
#